data_AF-W2HRK9-F1
#
_entry.id   AF-W2HRK9-F1
#
_cell.length_a   1.000
_cell.length_b   1.000
_cell.length_c   1.000
_cell.angle_alpha   90.00
_cell.angle_beta   90.00
_cell.angle_gamma   90.00
#
_symmetry.space_group_name_H-M   'P 1'
#
loop_
_entity.id
_entity.type
_entity.pdbx_description
1 polymer ?
#
loop_
_entity_poly.entity_id
_entity_poly.type
_entity_poly.pdbx_seq_one_letter_code
_entity_poly.pdbx_strand_id
1 'polypeptide(L)'
;MYQWIEWIITRNMPLSEVDDPLTRSMSKLKAVCSKTLKRYMSLLMTAVEAQISAEMPGLYGYKSTLYLENCVALYGVYWQKGQLKLVLLAIAPMEEESSLSFLIGDNCATNQAIATLLNVPLIGCASHRFNLAVNSYLSYYKTEVEAVSALMAALRTINNRAALLEYTSLFPRRPNATGWSSTFEMVARYRVDAVFDLTPKATTHRQIEALLEDLRVFQSVTLKLQLEALTLADVRALFDSVAERFPSTKAKLSATAPIVHSPAFEVATVKLIGN
;
A
#
# COMPACT_ATOMS: atom_id res chain seq x y z
N MET A 1 -8.47 -37.68 1.47
CA MET A 1 -8.47 -36.67 2.54
C MET A 1 -8.11 -35.30 1.98
N TYR A 2 -6.93 -35.12 1.36
CA TYR A 2 -6.54 -33.86 0.71
C TYR A 2 -7.59 -33.30 -0.26
N GLN A 3 -8.17 -34.14 -1.12
CA GLN A 3 -9.26 -33.74 -2.03
C GLN A 3 -10.53 -33.23 -1.32
N TRP A 4 -10.83 -33.74 -0.11
CA TRP A 4 -11.94 -33.19 0.69
C TRP A 4 -11.57 -31.82 1.25
N ILE A 5 -10.36 -31.66 1.76
CA ILE A 5 -9.87 -30.38 2.29
C ILE A 5 -9.83 -29.32 1.18
N GLU A 6 -9.28 -29.67 0.01
CA GLU A 6 -9.22 -28.81 -1.16
C GLU A 6 -10.61 -28.38 -1.64
N TRP A 7 -11.56 -29.32 -1.78
CA TRP A 7 -12.94 -28.98 -2.15
C TRP A 7 -13.52 -27.96 -1.18
N ILE A 8 -13.47 -28.26 0.12
CA ILE A 8 -14.10 -27.44 1.16
C ILE A 8 -13.51 -26.03 1.20
N ILE A 9 -12.17 -25.91 1.15
CA ILE A 9 -11.49 -24.62 1.18
C ILE A 9 -11.73 -23.84 -0.12
N THR A 10 -11.44 -24.44 -1.28
CA THR A 10 -11.48 -23.75 -2.58
C THR A 10 -12.88 -23.32 -2.97
N ARG A 11 -13.91 -24.06 -2.52
CA ARG A 11 -15.32 -23.69 -2.78
C ARG A 11 -15.99 -22.96 -1.62
N ASN A 12 -15.25 -22.66 -0.55
CA ASN A 12 -15.77 -21.99 0.64
C ASN A 12 -17.05 -22.65 1.21
N MET A 13 -17.03 -23.97 1.35
CA MET A 13 -18.16 -24.75 1.85
C MET A 13 -18.08 -24.93 3.38
N PRO A 14 -19.21 -25.09 4.09
CA PRO A 14 -19.19 -25.40 5.50
C PRO A 14 -18.55 -26.78 5.76
N LEU A 15 -17.84 -26.93 6.90
CA LEU A 15 -17.20 -28.21 7.25
C LEU A 15 -18.19 -29.38 7.40
N SER A 16 -19.47 -29.08 7.64
CA SER A 16 -20.56 -30.06 7.69
C SER A 16 -20.91 -30.65 6.31
N GLU A 17 -20.43 -30.06 5.21
CA GLU A 17 -20.73 -30.51 3.85
C GLU A 17 -20.25 -31.95 3.60
N VAL A 18 -19.15 -32.38 4.23
CA VAL A 18 -18.69 -33.78 4.13
C VAL A 18 -19.60 -34.77 4.87
N ASP A 19 -20.46 -34.26 5.75
CA ASP A 19 -21.50 -35.03 6.42
C ASP A 19 -22.81 -35.10 5.63
N ASP A 20 -22.99 -34.24 4.62
CA ASP A 20 -24.22 -34.16 3.85
C ASP A 20 -24.48 -35.44 3.03
N PRO A 21 -25.66 -36.08 3.15
CA PRO A 21 -25.98 -37.31 2.42
C PRO A 21 -25.97 -37.16 0.90
N LEU A 22 -26.42 -36.01 0.37
CA LEU A 22 -26.46 -35.77 -1.06
C LEU A 22 -25.04 -35.64 -1.61
N THR A 23 -24.20 -34.84 -0.95
CA THR A 23 -22.79 -34.69 -1.29
C THR A 23 -22.04 -36.02 -1.23
N ARG A 24 -22.30 -36.85 -0.22
CA ARG A 24 -21.74 -38.20 -0.15
C ARG A 24 -22.17 -39.07 -1.32
N SER A 25 -23.45 -39.03 -1.70
CA SER A 25 -23.98 -39.83 -2.81
C SER A 25 -23.41 -39.42 -4.17
N MET A 26 -23.09 -38.13 -4.33
CA MET A 26 -22.59 -37.56 -5.58
C MET A 26 -21.06 -37.60 -5.68
N SER A 27 -20.35 -37.61 -4.55
CA SER A 27 -18.89 -37.61 -4.55
C SER A 27 -18.32 -38.99 -4.85
N LYS A 28 -17.23 -39.04 -5.63
CA LYS A 28 -16.40 -40.27 -5.78
C LYS A 28 -15.39 -40.43 -4.63
N LEU A 29 -15.41 -39.53 -3.66
CA LEU A 29 -14.43 -39.48 -2.58
C LEU A 29 -14.84 -40.43 -1.46
N LYS A 30 -13.85 -41.09 -0.83
CA LYS A 30 -14.10 -41.94 0.33
C LYS A 30 -14.80 -41.13 1.43
N ALA A 31 -15.90 -41.64 1.96
CA ALA A 31 -16.68 -40.97 2.99
C ALA A 31 -15.82 -40.59 4.21
N VAL A 32 -16.00 -39.36 4.68
CA VAL A 32 -15.32 -38.76 5.84
C VAL A 32 -16.37 -38.02 6.66
N CYS A 33 -16.16 -37.87 7.96
CA CYS A 33 -17.00 -37.01 8.81
C CYS A 33 -16.30 -35.69 9.13
N SER A 34 -17.08 -34.63 9.42
CA SER A 34 -16.54 -33.30 9.73
C SER A 34 -15.52 -33.32 10.87
N LYS A 35 -15.72 -34.15 11.90
CA LYS A 35 -14.75 -34.32 13.01
C LYS A 35 -13.39 -34.83 12.52
N THR A 36 -13.41 -35.81 11.62
CA THR A 36 -12.18 -36.36 11.04
C THR A 36 -11.53 -35.33 10.10
N LEU A 37 -12.33 -34.66 9.26
CA LEU A 37 -11.84 -33.60 8.39
C LEU A 37 -11.14 -32.50 9.20
N LYS A 38 -11.77 -32.00 10.26
CA LYS A 38 -11.20 -31.00 11.19
C LYS A 38 -9.85 -31.46 11.75
N ARG A 39 -9.76 -32.70 12.24
CA ARG A 39 -8.50 -33.24 12.77
C ARG A 39 -7.40 -33.25 11.70
N TYR A 40 -7.71 -33.65 10.48
CA TYR A 40 -6.74 -33.64 9.39
C TYR A 40 -6.37 -32.23 8.93
N MET A 41 -7.30 -31.27 8.98
CA MET A 41 -6.99 -29.85 8.74
C MET A 41 -6.05 -29.30 9.80
N SER A 42 -6.23 -29.63 11.08
CA SER A 42 -5.29 -29.26 12.14
C SER A 42 -3.91 -29.90 11.94
N LEU A 43 -3.86 -31.19 11.58
CA LEU A 43 -2.58 -31.85 11.27
C LEU A 43 -1.88 -31.24 10.05
N LEU A 44 -2.66 -30.87 9.03
CA LEU A 44 -2.15 -30.18 7.85
C LEU A 44 -1.58 -28.81 8.22
N MET A 45 -2.29 -28.04 9.04
CA MET A 45 -1.82 -26.76 9.57
C MET A 45 -0.49 -26.93 10.29
N THR A 46 -0.37 -27.86 11.24
CA THR A 46 0.89 -28.12 11.96
C THR A 46 2.03 -28.53 11.02
N ALA A 47 1.75 -29.35 10.00
CA ALA A 47 2.76 -29.75 9.02
C ALA A 47 3.23 -28.56 8.16
N VAL A 48 2.30 -27.70 7.74
CA VAL A 48 2.58 -26.48 6.98
C VAL A 48 3.36 -25.48 7.83
N GLU A 49 2.97 -25.27 9.09
CA GLU A 49 3.71 -24.45 10.05
C GLU A 49 5.14 -24.94 10.23
N ALA A 50 5.34 -26.24 10.47
CA ALA A 50 6.68 -26.82 10.62
C ALA A 50 7.54 -26.63 9.36
N GLN A 51 6.94 -26.76 8.16
CA GLN A 51 7.64 -26.51 6.91
C GLN A 51 8.02 -25.04 6.78
N ILE A 52 7.09 -24.12 7.03
CA ILE A 52 7.34 -22.68 6.99
C ILE A 52 8.42 -22.30 8.00
N SER A 53 8.36 -22.80 9.24
CA SER A 53 9.36 -22.54 10.29
C SER A 53 10.75 -23.07 9.91
N ALA A 54 10.84 -24.22 9.24
CA ALA A 54 12.10 -24.72 8.72
C ALA A 54 12.67 -23.87 7.57
N GLU A 55 11.80 -23.20 6.80
CA GLU A 55 12.17 -22.33 5.70
C GLU A 55 12.51 -20.89 6.13
N MET A 56 12.00 -20.42 7.28
CA MET A 56 12.23 -19.07 7.77
C MET A 56 13.60 -18.95 8.47
N PRO A 57 14.52 -18.08 8.00
CA PRO A 57 15.74 -17.75 8.72
C PRO A 57 15.42 -16.94 9.99
N GLY A 58 16.26 -17.01 11.03
CA GLY A 58 16.03 -16.37 12.34
C GLY A 58 15.88 -14.84 12.37
N LEU A 59 16.02 -14.14 11.23
CA LEU A 59 15.68 -12.73 11.05
C LEU A 59 14.58 -12.64 9.98
N TYR A 60 13.34 -12.44 10.41
CA TYR A 60 12.17 -12.34 9.54
C TYR A 60 11.25 -11.21 10.00
N GLY A 61 10.53 -10.61 9.05
CA GLY A 61 9.61 -9.50 9.30
C GLY A 61 8.16 -9.93 9.26
N TYR A 62 7.29 -9.19 9.93
CA TYR A 62 5.85 -9.40 9.85
C TYR A 62 5.18 -8.22 9.14
N LYS A 63 4.41 -8.51 8.08
CA LYS A 63 3.55 -7.51 7.42
C LYS A 63 2.12 -7.75 7.88
N SER A 64 1.49 -6.74 8.49
CA SER A 64 0.05 -6.76 8.72
C SER A 64 -0.63 -6.01 7.59
N THR A 65 -1.65 -6.62 6.97
CA THR A 65 -2.57 -5.88 6.11
C THR A 65 -3.94 -5.90 6.76
N LEU A 66 -4.33 -4.76 7.34
CA LEU A 66 -5.71 -4.52 7.76
C LEU A 66 -6.55 -4.23 6.53
N TYR A 67 -7.49 -5.11 6.19
CA TYR A 67 -8.71 -4.74 5.48
C TYR A 67 -9.87 -5.64 5.94
N LEU A 68 -10.94 -4.96 6.40
CA LEU A 68 -12.26 -5.42 6.84
C LEU A 68 -12.43 -5.72 8.35
N GLU A 69 -13.11 -4.78 9.01
CA GLU A 69 -14.00 -4.94 10.18
C GLU A 69 -13.66 -6.06 11.19
N ASN A 70 -12.47 -5.98 11.80
CA ASN A 70 -12.01 -6.72 13.00
C ASN A 70 -11.10 -7.96 12.78
N CYS A 71 -10.56 -8.19 11.58
CA CYS A 71 -9.56 -9.24 11.37
C CYS A 71 -8.14 -8.66 11.17
N VAL A 72 -7.14 -9.25 11.81
CA VAL A 72 -5.72 -8.99 11.55
C VAL A 72 -5.14 -10.18 10.79
N ALA A 73 -4.64 -9.91 9.58
CA ALA A 73 -3.87 -10.88 8.81
C ALA A 73 -2.37 -10.67 9.06
N LEU A 74 -1.71 -11.66 9.66
CA LEU A 74 -0.28 -11.70 9.92
C LEU A 74 0.41 -12.43 8.75
N TYR A 75 1.33 -11.75 8.08
CA TYR A 75 2.18 -12.36 7.07
C TYR A 75 3.63 -12.45 7.55
N GLY A 76 4.24 -13.62 7.42
CA GLY A 76 5.67 -13.81 7.55
C GLY A 76 6.35 -13.38 6.26
N VAL A 77 7.37 -12.53 6.40
CA VAL A 77 8.14 -11.96 5.29
C VAL A 77 9.60 -12.35 5.48
N TYR A 78 10.11 -13.14 4.54
CA TYR A 78 11.49 -13.60 4.58
C TYR A 78 12.07 -13.79 3.18
N TRP A 79 13.39 -13.76 3.08
CA TRP A 79 14.12 -14.01 1.85
C TRP A 79 14.54 -15.48 1.78
N GLN A 80 14.25 -16.14 0.66
CA GLN A 80 14.73 -17.48 0.39
C GLN A 80 15.24 -17.56 -1.05
N LYS A 81 16.51 -17.95 -1.23
CA LYS A 81 17.17 -18.08 -2.55
C LYS A 81 17.02 -16.84 -3.45
N GLY A 82 17.10 -15.63 -2.86
CA GLY A 82 16.99 -14.37 -3.58
C GLY A 82 15.57 -13.95 -3.97
N GLN A 83 14.54 -14.66 -3.47
CA GLN A 83 13.14 -14.29 -3.66
C GLN A 83 12.50 -13.89 -2.33
N LEU A 84 11.77 -12.77 -2.33
CA LEU A 84 10.93 -12.37 -1.21
C LEU A 84 9.72 -13.30 -1.13
N LYS A 85 9.55 -14.01 -0.02
CA LYS A 85 8.37 -14.82 0.26
C LYS A 85 7.47 -14.08 1.23
N LEU A 86 6.19 -13.96 0.85
CA LEU A 86 5.11 -13.47 1.69
C LEU A 86 4.18 -14.64 2.01
N VAL A 87 4.16 -15.09 3.26
CA VAL A 87 3.35 -16.25 3.69
C VAL A 87 2.34 -15.80 4.71
N LEU A 88 1.05 -16.00 4.45
CA LEU A 88 0.01 -15.76 5.44
C LEU A 88 0.17 -16.76 6.60
N LEU A 89 0.43 -16.26 7.80
CA LEU A 89 0.63 -17.07 9.00
C LEU A 89 -0.64 -17.22 9.80
N ALA A 90 -1.40 -16.12 9.96
CA ALA A 90 -2.64 -16.13 10.70
C ALA A 90 -3.60 -15.11 10.11
N ILE A 91 -4.88 -15.44 10.11
CA ILE A 91 -5.97 -14.47 10.07
C ILE A 91 -6.74 -14.72 11.35
N ALA A 92 -6.67 -13.78 12.28
CA ALA A 92 -7.37 -13.88 13.54
C ALA A 92 -8.31 -12.68 13.70
N PRO A 93 -9.55 -12.89 14.18
CA PRO A 93 -10.21 -11.83 14.95
C PRO A 93 -9.29 -11.51 16.14
N MET A 94 -9.12 -10.23 16.45
CA MET A 94 -8.07 -9.79 17.37
C MET A 94 -8.29 -10.29 18.81
N GLU A 95 -7.76 -11.48 19.13
CA GLU A 95 -7.66 -12.03 20.49
C GLU A 95 -6.26 -12.67 20.70
N GLU A 96 -5.45 -11.96 21.49
CA GLU A 96 -4.20 -12.35 22.20
C GLU A 96 -2.84 -12.55 21.50
N GLU A 97 -1.82 -12.18 22.30
CA GLU A 97 -0.43 -11.86 21.99
C GLU A 97 0.49 -13.05 22.22
N SER A 98 1.30 -13.43 21.23
CA SER A 98 2.66 -13.97 21.48
C SER A 98 3.36 -14.26 20.15
N SER A 99 4.61 -13.78 20.01
CA SER A 99 5.56 -13.93 18.89
C SER A 99 5.67 -12.81 17.83
N LEU A 100 5.08 -11.63 18.02
CA LEU A 100 5.27 -10.53 17.08
C LEU A 100 6.58 -9.76 17.34
N SER A 101 7.47 -9.66 16.34
CA SER A 101 8.76 -8.94 16.48
C SER A 101 8.68 -7.44 16.16
N PHE A 102 7.89 -7.05 15.16
CA PHE A 102 7.62 -5.67 14.78
C PHE A 102 6.42 -5.61 13.81
N LEU A 103 5.84 -4.42 13.65
CA LEU A 103 4.73 -4.14 12.74
C LEU A 103 5.20 -3.32 11.54
N ILE A 104 4.60 -3.57 10.38
CA ILE A 104 4.69 -2.70 9.20
C ILE A 104 3.27 -2.30 8.82
N GLY A 105 2.98 -1.00 8.87
CA GLY A 105 1.64 -0.48 8.60
C GLY A 105 1.65 1.03 8.43
N ASP A 106 0.54 1.62 8.01
CA ASP A 106 0.44 3.08 8.05
C ASP A 106 0.50 3.57 9.50
N ASN A 107 1.00 4.79 9.70
CA ASN A 107 1.14 5.38 11.04
C ASN A 107 -0.19 5.97 11.53
N CYS A 108 -1.31 5.31 11.22
CA CYS A 108 -2.60 5.71 11.75
C CYS A 108 -2.65 5.48 13.27
N ALA A 109 -3.53 6.21 13.97
CA ALA A 109 -3.63 6.15 15.43
C ALA A 109 -3.87 4.71 15.92
N THR A 110 -4.66 3.92 15.18
CA THR A 110 -4.92 2.52 15.48
C THR A 110 -3.65 1.68 15.45
N ASN A 111 -2.85 1.75 14.39
CA ASN A 111 -1.63 0.97 14.28
C ASN A 111 -0.55 1.39 15.30
N GLN A 112 -0.47 2.68 15.60
CA GLN A 112 0.42 3.17 16.67
C GLN A 112 -0.03 2.65 18.05
N ALA A 113 -1.34 2.69 18.33
CA ALA A 113 -1.89 2.17 19.58
C ALA A 113 -1.65 0.66 19.70
N ILE A 114 -1.83 -0.10 18.62
CA ILE A 114 -1.54 -1.54 18.59
C ILE A 114 -0.05 -1.80 18.83
N ALA A 115 0.85 -1.09 18.14
CA ALA A 115 2.29 -1.24 18.34
C ALA A 115 2.72 -0.96 19.79
N THR A 116 2.12 0.08 20.39
CA THR A 116 2.35 0.45 21.79
C THR A 116 1.80 -0.61 22.74
N LEU A 117 0.58 -1.10 22.50
CA LEU A 117 -0.07 -2.13 23.31
C LEU A 117 0.75 -3.43 23.32
N LEU A 118 1.15 -3.88 22.13
CA LEU A 118 1.95 -5.09 21.94
C LEU A 118 3.43 -4.90 22.34
N ASN A 119 3.85 -3.67 22.67
CA ASN A 119 5.24 -3.29 22.96
C ASN A 119 6.23 -3.73 21.85
N VAL A 120 5.85 -3.56 20.58
CA VAL A 120 6.69 -3.89 19.42
C VAL A 120 7.00 -2.65 18.59
N PRO A 121 8.16 -2.59 17.90
CA PRO A 121 8.46 -1.52 16.95
C PRO A 121 7.44 -1.47 15.81
N LEU A 122 7.11 -0.27 15.35
CA LEU A 122 6.34 0.01 14.14
C LEU A 122 7.22 0.68 13.07
N ILE A 123 7.29 0.07 11.89
CA ILE A 123 7.80 0.67 10.66
C ILE A 123 6.63 1.24 9.86
N GLY A 124 6.66 2.54 9.64
CA GLY A 124 5.59 3.23 8.92
C GLY A 124 5.59 2.95 7.43
N CYS A 125 4.40 2.84 6.84
CA CYS A 125 4.20 2.67 5.41
C CYS A 125 4.89 3.80 4.61
N ALA A 126 5.84 3.42 3.76
CA ALA A 126 6.62 4.35 2.94
C ALA A 126 5.71 5.18 2.02
N SER A 127 4.78 4.54 1.32
CA SER A 127 3.84 5.21 0.42
C SER A 127 2.96 6.22 1.15
N HIS A 128 2.53 5.89 2.38
CA HIS A 128 1.74 6.81 3.20
C HIS A 128 2.57 8.03 3.65
N ARG A 129 3.79 7.80 4.16
CA ARG A 129 4.73 8.87 4.54
C ARG A 129 5.05 9.78 3.35
N PHE A 130 5.28 9.19 2.18
CA PHE A 130 5.54 9.92 0.95
C PHE A 130 4.34 10.76 0.51
N ASN A 131 3.13 10.18 0.53
CA ASN A 131 1.90 10.91 0.25
C ASN A 131 1.72 12.13 1.18
N LEU A 132 2.01 12.00 2.48
CA LEU A 132 1.96 13.13 3.41
C LEU A 132 3.02 14.20 3.11
N ALA A 133 4.21 13.80 2.68
CA ALA A 133 5.27 14.72 2.28
C ALA A 133 4.86 15.52 1.03
N VAL A 134 4.32 14.85 0.01
CA VAL A 134 3.88 15.50 -1.24
C VAL A 134 2.66 16.40 -0.99
N ASN A 135 1.72 15.99 -0.15
CA ASN A 135 0.60 16.87 0.23
C ASN A 135 1.08 18.13 0.97
N SER A 136 2.12 18.01 1.80
CA SER A 136 2.74 19.17 2.45
C SER A 136 3.42 20.08 1.41
N TYR A 137 4.09 19.49 0.40
CA TYR A 137 4.68 20.23 -0.72
C TYR A 137 3.61 20.99 -1.54
N LEU A 138 2.51 20.31 -1.88
CA LEU A 138 1.41 20.90 -2.64
C LEU A 138 0.71 22.06 -1.93
N SER A 139 0.82 22.16 -0.60
CA SER A 139 0.26 23.28 0.16
C SER A 139 0.87 24.63 -0.24
N TYR A 140 2.11 24.65 -0.75
CA TYR A 140 2.77 25.86 -1.27
C TYR A 140 2.23 26.30 -2.64
N TYR A 141 1.59 25.39 -3.38
CA TYR A 141 1.08 25.61 -4.75
C TYR A 141 -0.45 25.61 -4.83
N LYS A 142 -1.11 25.92 -3.70
CA LYS A 142 -2.57 25.85 -3.60
C LYS A 142 -3.24 26.74 -4.66
N THR A 143 -2.72 27.94 -4.89
CA THR A 143 -3.27 28.90 -5.86
C THR A 143 -3.14 28.40 -7.30
N GLU A 144 -2.00 27.82 -7.66
CA GLU A 144 -1.75 27.25 -8.98
C GLU A 144 -2.64 26.03 -9.22
N VAL A 145 -2.76 25.14 -8.23
CA VAL A 145 -3.64 23.97 -8.28
C VAL A 145 -5.11 24.38 -8.41
N GLU A 146 -5.55 25.40 -7.68
CA GLU A 146 -6.90 25.97 -7.79
C GLU A 146 -7.15 26.59 -9.16
N ALA A 147 -6.16 27.29 -9.74
CA ALA A 147 -6.26 27.84 -11.10
C ALA A 147 -6.43 26.75 -12.15
N VAL A 148 -5.64 25.66 -12.08
CA VAL A 148 -5.79 24.51 -12.97
C VAL A 148 -7.16 23.84 -12.76
N SER A 149 -7.62 23.71 -11.51
CA SER A 149 -8.93 23.13 -11.19
C SER A 149 -10.09 23.95 -11.76
N ALA A 150 -10.01 25.28 -11.68
CA ALA A 150 -10.97 26.20 -12.27
C ALA A 150 -10.98 26.09 -13.80
N LEU A 151 -9.80 26.04 -14.43
CA LEU A 151 -9.65 25.82 -15.87
C LEU A 151 -10.28 24.48 -16.29
N MET A 152 -9.97 23.38 -15.59
CA MET A 152 -10.54 22.06 -15.87
C MET A 152 -12.06 22.05 -15.74
N ALA A 153 -12.62 22.86 -14.84
CA ALA A 153 -14.06 23.02 -14.73
C ALA A 153 -14.66 23.73 -15.94
N ALA A 154 -14.05 24.83 -16.40
CA ALA A 154 -14.49 25.58 -17.56
C ALA A 154 -14.40 24.75 -18.86
N LEU A 155 -13.33 23.96 -19.01
CA LEU A 155 -13.12 23.05 -20.14
C LEU A 155 -14.09 21.86 -20.19
N ARG A 156 -14.81 21.58 -19.09
CA ARG A 156 -15.80 20.50 -19.02
C ARG A 156 -17.16 20.90 -19.61
N THR A 157 -17.38 22.19 -19.88
CA THR A 157 -18.60 22.65 -20.56
C THR A 157 -18.64 22.11 -21.99
N ILE A 158 -19.84 21.84 -22.53
CA ILE A 158 -20.03 21.14 -23.82
C ILE A 158 -19.29 21.86 -24.95
N ASN A 159 -19.41 23.20 -25.02
CA ASN A 159 -18.80 24.00 -26.08
C ASN A 159 -17.26 24.00 -25.99
N ASN A 160 -16.70 24.21 -24.79
CA ASN A 160 -15.25 24.18 -24.59
C ASN A 160 -14.67 22.77 -24.74
N ARG A 161 -15.45 21.74 -24.42
CA ARG A 161 -15.04 20.34 -24.63
C ARG A 161 -14.95 20.00 -26.11
N ALA A 162 -15.91 20.47 -26.91
CA ALA A 162 -15.87 20.29 -28.36
C ALA A 162 -14.60 20.93 -28.96
N ALA A 163 -14.30 22.17 -28.56
CA ALA A 163 -13.06 22.85 -28.98
C ALA A 163 -11.79 22.12 -28.48
N LEU A 164 -11.77 21.66 -27.23
CA LEU A 164 -10.63 20.94 -26.66
C LEU A 164 -10.30 19.62 -27.38
N LEU A 165 -11.30 18.95 -27.94
CA LEU A 165 -11.10 17.68 -28.67
C LEU A 165 -10.22 17.84 -29.91
N GLU A 166 -10.13 19.05 -30.48
CA GLU A 166 -9.24 19.36 -31.59
C GLU A 166 -7.76 19.32 -31.18
N TYR A 167 -7.47 19.48 -29.88
CA TYR A 167 -6.11 19.58 -29.34
C TYR A 167 -5.69 18.39 -28.48
N THR A 168 -6.63 17.67 -27.88
CA THR A 168 -6.34 16.49 -27.05
C THR A 168 -7.53 15.54 -26.89
N SER A 169 -7.23 14.24 -26.91
CA SER A 169 -8.20 13.20 -26.58
C SER A 169 -8.47 13.10 -25.07
N LEU A 170 -7.60 13.65 -24.22
CA LEU A 170 -7.71 13.57 -22.77
C LEU A 170 -8.86 14.43 -22.23
N PHE A 171 -9.62 13.89 -21.28
CA PHE A 171 -10.73 14.59 -20.63
C PHE A 171 -10.25 15.50 -19.50
N PRO A 172 -10.81 16.71 -19.31
CA PRO A 172 -10.57 17.50 -18.11
C PRO A 172 -10.95 16.71 -16.85
N ARG A 173 -10.07 16.72 -15.84
CA ARG A 173 -10.29 16.05 -14.55
C ARG A 173 -10.19 17.05 -13.41
N ARG A 174 -11.01 16.85 -12.38
CA ARG A 174 -10.83 17.51 -11.08
C ARG A 174 -10.07 16.59 -10.14
N PRO A 175 -9.32 17.15 -9.17
CA PRO A 175 -8.68 16.32 -8.18
C PRO A 175 -9.77 15.72 -7.28
N ASN A 176 -9.60 14.45 -6.92
CA ASN A 176 -10.38 13.84 -5.85
C ASN A 176 -9.76 14.23 -4.50
N ALA A 177 -10.57 14.28 -3.45
CA ALA A 177 -10.10 14.78 -2.14
C ALA A 177 -9.04 13.88 -1.48
N THR A 178 -8.85 12.64 -1.95
CA THR A 178 -8.18 11.57 -1.19
C THR A 178 -6.74 11.25 -1.58
N GLY A 179 -6.08 12.04 -2.45
CA GLY A 179 -4.63 11.86 -2.66
C GLY A 179 -4.01 12.78 -3.70
N TRP A 180 -2.71 13.06 -3.53
CA TRP A 180 -1.95 13.95 -4.43
C TRP A 180 -1.87 13.42 -5.88
N SER A 181 -2.06 12.11 -6.10
CA SER A 181 -2.04 11.50 -7.44
C SER A 181 -3.13 12.04 -8.36
N SER A 182 -4.32 12.39 -7.86
CA SER A 182 -5.36 12.99 -8.70
C SER A 182 -5.04 14.45 -9.05
N THR A 183 -4.39 15.17 -8.15
CA THR A 183 -3.82 16.49 -8.42
C THR A 183 -2.76 16.39 -9.51
N PHE A 184 -1.86 15.40 -9.43
CA PHE A 184 -0.89 15.14 -10.50
C PHE A 184 -1.56 14.85 -11.84
N GLU A 185 -2.53 13.94 -11.89
CA GLU A 185 -3.26 13.63 -13.14
C GLU A 185 -3.97 14.84 -13.72
N MET A 186 -4.51 15.72 -12.87
CA MET A 186 -5.13 16.97 -13.30
C MET A 186 -4.07 17.91 -13.90
N VAL A 187 -3.00 18.19 -13.16
CA VAL A 187 -1.95 19.11 -13.61
C VAL A 187 -1.24 18.57 -14.86
N ALA A 188 -1.07 17.25 -14.98
CA ALA A 188 -0.52 16.62 -16.18
C ALA A 188 -1.38 16.78 -17.44
N ARG A 189 -2.68 17.09 -17.28
CA ARG A 189 -3.61 17.38 -18.39
C ARG A 189 -3.69 18.86 -18.72
N TYR A 190 -3.01 19.72 -17.96
CA TYR A 190 -2.95 21.15 -18.23
C TYR A 190 -2.31 21.39 -19.61
N ARG A 191 -3.02 22.06 -20.51
CA ARG A 191 -2.50 22.52 -21.80
C ARG A 191 -2.92 23.96 -22.04
N VAL A 192 -1.97 24.77 -22.51
CA VAL A 192 -2.15 26.21 -22.80
C VAL A 192 -2.99 26.42 -24.06
N ASP A 193 -2.88 25.51 -25.03
CA ASP A 193 -3.45 25.68 -26.38
C ASP A 193 -4.97 25.44 -26.45
N ALA A 194 -5.60 25.07 -25.34
CA ALA A 194 -6.99 24.59 -25.31
C ALA A 194 -8.04 25.68 -25.54
N VAL A 195 -7.91 26.85 -24.90
CA VAL A 195 -8.84 27.99 -24.98
C VAL A 195 -8.09 29.27 -24.57
N PHE A 196 -7.80 30.16 -25.53
CA PHE A 196 -6.99 31.37 -25.32
C PHE A 196 -7.53 32.24 -24.18
N ASP A 197 -8.85 32.43 -24.10
CA ASP A 197 -9.52 33.28 -23.10
C ASP A 197 -9.48 32.74 -21.67
N LEU A 198 -9.15 31.46 -21.49
CA LEU A 198 -9.05 30.80 -20.18
C LEU A 198 -7.58 30.58 -19.75
N THR A 199 -6.63 31.07 -20.54
CA THR A 199 -5.20 30.87 -20.29
C THR A 199 -4.77 31.63 -19.04
N PRO A 200 -4.15 30.96 -18.04
CA PRO A 200 -3.57 31.65 -16.90
C PRO A 200 -2.53 32.69 -17.32
N LYS A 201 -2.30 33.70 -16.47
CA LYS A 201 -1.22 34.68 -16.68
C LYS A 201 0.12 33.95 -16.90
N ALA A 202 0.99 34.54 -17.71
CA ALA A 202 2.28 33.94 -18.08
C ALA A 202 3.13 33.51 -16.85
N THR A 203 3.05 34.24 -15.74
CA THR A 203 3.71 33.88 -14.48
C THR A 203 3.13 32.60 -13.87
N THR A 204 1.81 32.52 -13.73
CA THR A 204 1.09 31.34 -13.22
C THR A 204 1.31 30.12 -14.11
N HIS A 205 1.31 30.32 -15.44
CA HIS A 205 1.63 29.26 -16.39
C HIS A 205 3.02 28.65 -16.14
N ARG A 206 4.07 29.48 -16.00
CA ARG A 206 5.43 28.99 -15.69
C ARG A 206 5.50 28.26 -14.35
N GLN A 207 4.77 28.71 -13.35
CA GLN A 207 4.71 28.05 -12.04
C GLN A 207 4.02 26.67 -12.13
N ILE A 208 2.95 26.55 -12.94
CA ILE A 208 2.27 25.27 -13.19
C ILE A 208 3.19 24.29 -13.92
N GLU A 209 3.92 24.73 -14.95
CA GLU A 209 4.89 23.89 -15.67
C GLU A 209 6.02 23.42 -14.73
N ALA A 210 6.59 24.31 -13.92
CA ALA A 210 7.59 23.94 -12.93
C ALA A 210 7.05 22.93 -11.91
N LEU A 211 5.84 23.16 -11.41
CA LEU A 211 5.14 22.22 -10.52
C LEU A 211 4.95 20.85 -11.19
N LEU A 212 4.57 20.82 -12.47
CA LEU A 212 4.37 19.57 -13.20
C LEU A 212 5.67 18.74 -13.27
N GLU A 213 6.81 19.36 -13.53
CA GLU A 213 8.10 18.66 -13.52
C GLU A 213 8.43 18.07 -12.15
N ASP A 214 8.16 18.80 -11.07
CA ASP A 214 8.36 18.30 -9.70
C ASP A 214 7.42 17.12 -9.39
N LEU A 215 6.15 17.22 -9.77
CA LEU A 215 5.18 16.15 -9.55
C LEU A 215 5.51 14.88 -10.35
N ARG A 216 6.14 14.99 -11.53
CA ARG A 216 6.64 13.81 -12.28
C ARG A 216 7.71 13.07 -11.51
N VAL A 217 8.58 13.79 -10.79
CA VAL A 217 9.59 13.17 -9.91
C VAL A 217 8.89 12.43 -8.77
N PHE A 218 7.91 13.06 -8.11
CA PHE A 218 7.16 12.39 -7.05
C PHE A 218 6.38 11.16 -7.55
N GLN A 219 5.85 11.21 -8.78
CA GLN A 219 5.18 10.07 -9.40
C GLN A 219 6.15 8.92 -9.64
N SER A 220 7.35 9.21 -10.14
CA SER A 220 8.37 8.18 -10.34
C SER A 220 8.75 7.48 -9.03
N VAL A 221 8.90 8.24 -7.94
CA VAL A 221 9.20 7.68 -6.61
C VAL A 221 8.04 6.86 -6.09
N THR A 222 6.80 7.33 -6.25
CA THR A 222 5.60 6.59 -5.80
C THR A 222 5.45 5.26 -6.51
N LEU A 223 5.67 5.22 -7.83
CA LEU A 223 5.67 3.97 -8.60
C LEU A 223 6.78 3.03 -8.12
N LYS A 224 7.97 3.57 -7.81
CA LYS A 224 9.08 2.78 -7.28
C LYS A 224 8.79 2.21 -5.89
N LEU A 225 8.12 2.97 -5.01
CA LEU A 225 7.69 2.53 -3.68
C LEU A 225 6.64 1.40 -3.72
N GLN A 226 5.94 1.24 -4.84
CA GLN A 226 4.93 0.18 -5.02
C GLN A 226 5.53 -1.16 -5.50
N LEU A 227 6.83 -1.21 -5.81
CA LEU A 227 7.49 -2.44 -6.22
C LEU A 227 7.69 -3.40 -5.04
N GLU A 228 7.36 -4.67 -5.22
CA GLU A 228 7.47 -5.70 -4.16
C GLU A 228 8.92 -5.98 -3.73
N ALA A 229 9.89 -5.73 -4.60
CA ALA A 229 11.31 -6.01 -4.35
C ALA A 229 12.06 -4.88 -3.62
N LEU A 230 11.38 -3.80 -3.22
CA LEU A 230 12.04 -2.64 -2.64
C LEU A 230 12.41 -2.85 -1.17
N THR A 231 13.69 -2.71 -0.83
CA THR A 231 14.15 -2.87 0.56
C THR A 231 13.97 -1.57 1.37
N LEU A 232 14.01 -1.67 2.71
CA LEU A 232 13.97 -0.48 3.57
C LEU A 232 15.18 0.45 3.34
N ALA A 233 16.34 -0.11 2.98
CA ALA A 233 17.52 0.68 2.62
C ALA A 233 17.30 1.48 1.33
N ASP A 234 16.67 0.87 0.32
CA ASP A 234 16.30 1.57 -0.92
C ASP A 234 15.27 2.68 -0.66
N VAL A 235 14.27 2.41 0.18
CA VAL A 235 13.28 3.42 0.59
C VAL A 235 13.97 4.60 1.27
N ARG A 236 14.91 4.34 2.17
CA ARG A 236 15.67 5.38 2.87
C ARG A 236 16.48 6.22 1.88
N ALA A 237 17.23 5.59 0.97
CA ALA A 237 18.00 6.27 -0.06
C ALA A 237 17.12 7.14 -0.99
N LEU A 238 15.94 6.63 -1.38
CA LEU A 238 14.97 7.40 -2.15
C LEU A 238 14.46 8.62 -1.36
N PHE A 239 14.11 8.44 -0.09
CA PHE A 239 13.64 9.53 0.76
C PHE A 239 14.71 10.58 1.02
N ASP A 240 15.97 10.18 1.18
CA ASP A 240 17.08 11.13 1.33
C ASP A 240 17.31 11.93 0.05
N SER A 241 17.28 11.26 -1.11
CA SER A 241 17.38 11.92 -2.43
C SER A 241 16.25 12.92 -2.67
N VAL A 242 15.01 12.55 -2.30
CA VAL A 242 13.86 13.47 -2.39
C VAL A 242 14.00 14.62 -1.40
N ALA A 243 14.42 14.36 -0.16
CA ALA A 243 14.57 15.41 0.86
C ALA A 243 15.71 16.38 0.54
N GLU A 244 16.76 15.93 -0.16
CA GLU A 244 17.83 16.78 -0.66
C GLU A 244 17.34 17.69 -1.79
N ARG A 245 16.62 17.13 -2.78
CA ARG A 245 16.06 17.91 -3.88
C ARG A 245 14.91 18.83 -3.46
N PHE A 246 14.09 18.39 -2.50
CA PHE A 246 12.91 19.10 -2.01
C PHE A 246 12.94 19.23 -0.49
N PRO A 247 13.66 20.23 0.06
CA PRO A 247 13.89 20.37 1.49
C PRO A 247 12.63 20.41 2.36
N SER A 248 11.51 20.92 1.83
CA SER A 248 10.22 20.97 2.53
C SER A 248 9.63 19.59 2.85
N THR A 249 10.05 18.54 2.13
CA THR A 249 9.61 17.16 2.38
C THR A 249 10.33 16.51 3.56
N LYS A 250 11.47 17.06 4.00
CA LYS A 250 12.32 16.50 5.06
C LYS A 250 11.58 16.30 6.38
N ALA A 251 10.64 17.19 6.71
CA ALA A 251 9.82 17.11 7.92
C ALA A 251 8.97 15.83 8.02
N LYS A 252 8.71 15.15 6.89
CA LYS A 252 7.95 13.89 6.82
C LYS A 252 8.82 12.70 6.42
N LEU A 253 9.86 12.94 5.62
CA LEU A 253 10.69 11.88 5.05
C LEU A 253 11.93 11.53 5.86
N SER A 254 12.42 12.41 6.75
CA SER A 254 13.61 12.13 7.57
C SER A 254 13.43 10.89 8.45
N ALA A 255 14.53 10.17 8.73
CA ALA A 255 14.55 9.05 9.68
C ALA A 255 14.18 9.46 11.11
N THR A 256 14.38 10.74 11.46
CA THR A 256 14.01 11.32 12.76
C THR A 256 12.76 12.19 12.67
N ALA A 257 11.98 12.08 11.58
CA ALA A 257 10.75 12.84 11.45
C ALA A 257 9.76 12.44 12.57
N PRO A 258 8.99 13.38 13.14
CA PRO A 258 8.04 13.07 14.23
C PRO A 258 6.99 12.02 13.89
N ILE A 259 6.76 11.79 12.60
CA ILE A 259 5.86 10.74 12.12
C ILE A 259 6.42 9.32 12.31
N VAL A 260 7.73 9.18 12.52
CA VAL A 260 8.40 7.89 12.70
C VAL A 260 8.20 7.42 14.13
N HIS A 261 7.45 6.34 14.31
CA HIS A 261 7.16 5.78 15.64
C HIS A 261 8.40 5.19 16.32
N SER A 262 9.22 4.43 15.56
CA SER A 262 10.34 3.67 16.11
C SER A 262 11.66 4.03 15.40
N PRO A 263 12.18 5.26 15.55
CA PRO A 263 13.27 5.78 14.73
C PRO A 263 14.58 5.00 14.90
N ALA A 264 14.92 4.59 16.13
CA ALA A 264 16.12 3.79 16.38
C ALA A 264 16.06 2.41 15.68
N PHE A 265 14.88 1.79 15.68
CA PHE A 265 14.65 0.49 15.04
C PHE A 265 14.71 0.59 13.51
N GLU A 266 14.07 1.60 12.92
CA GLU A 266 14.12 1.84 11.46
C GLU A 266 15.56 2.07 11.00
N VAL A 267 16.34 2.89 11.72
CA VAL A 267 17.76 3.15 11.40
C VAL A 267 18.62 1.89 11.55
N ALA A 268 18.42 1.10 12.60
CA ALA A 268 19.16 -0.15 12.77
C ALA A 268 18.85 -1.15 11.65
N THR A 269 17.58 -1.26 11.25
CA THR A 269 17.13 -2.15 10.17
C THR A 269 17.74 -1.73 8.83
N VAL A 270 17.77 -0.44 8.52
CA VAL A 270 18.44 0.08 7.30
C VAL A 270 19.92 -0.31 7.28
N LYS A 271 20.62 -0.18 8.41
CA LYS A 271 22.05 -0.55 8.50
C LYS A 271 22.28 -2.05 8.32
N LEU A 272 21.38 -2.89 8.80
CA LEU A 272 21.49 -4.35 8.67
C LEU A 272 21.25 -4.82 7.23
N ILE A 273 20.34 -4.15 6.50
CA ILE A 273 19.99 -4.51 5.12
C ILE A 273 21.04 -3.96 4.12
N GLY A 274 21.68 -2.83 4.43
CA GLY A 274 22.67 -2.18 3.58
C GLY A 274 24.09 -2.75 3.67
N ASN A 275 24.33 -3.74 4.54
CA ASN A 275 25.59 -4.49 4.65
C ASN A 275 25.51 -5.80 3.87
#